data_AF-A0A533XSZ9-F1
#
_entry.id   AF-A0A533XSZ9-F1
#
_cell.length_a   1.000
_cell.length_b   1.000
_cell.length_c   1.000
_cell.angle_alpha   90.00
_cell.angle_beta   90.00
_cell.angle_gamma   90.00
#
_symmetry.space_group_name_H-M   'P 1'
#
loop_
_entity.id
_entity.type
_entity.pdbx_description
1 polymer ?
#
loop_
_entity_poly.entity_id
_entity_poly.type
_entity_poly.pdbx_seq_one_letter_code
_entity_poly.pdbx_strand_id
1 'polypeptide(L)' 'MAKTKQTLFVIFARPQQYVARGTCYIARDGTTTMIRSKAARFDSFAEAKEFAKENHIKFNANTYIGMEDFTDAEMQG' A
#
# COMPACT_ATOMS: atom_id res chain seq x y z
N MET A 1 11.12 7.56 -22.81
CA MET A 1 10.21 8.42 -22.03
C MET A 1 10.56 8.23 -20.56
N ALA A 2 10.97 9.29 -19.87
CA ALA A 2 11.38 9.22 -18.47
C ALA A 2 10.16 8.80 -17.64
N LYS A 3 10.21 7.64 -16.99
CA LYS A 3 9.15 7.17 -16.08
C LYS A 3 9.16 8.11 -14.88
N THR A 4 8.24 9.07 -14.84
CA THR A 4 7.98 9.86 -13.64
C THR A 4 7.61 8.89 -12.52
N LYS A 5 8.40 8.95 -11.43
CA LYS A 5 8.09 8.25 -10.19
C LYS A 5 7.30 9.22 -9.32
N GLN A 6 6.17 8.78 -8.81
CA GLN A 6 5.39 9.51 -7.82
C GLN A 6 5.48 8.76 -6.50
N THR A 7 5.89 9.46 -5.45
CA THR A 7 5.90 8.91 -4.10
C THR A 7 4.48 9.02 -3.53
N LEU A 8 3.86 7.87 -3.23
CA LEU A 8 2.50 7.78 -2.69
C LEU A 8 2.51 7.06 -1.35
N PHE A 9 1.50 7.35 -0.52
CA PHE A 9 1.25 6.65 0.72
C PHE A 9 0.52 5.33 0.44
N VAL A 10 0.97 4.27 1.09
CA VAL A 10 0.37 2.93 1.01
C VAL A 10 0.26 2.34 2.41
N ILE A 11 -0.65 1.39 2.58
CA ILE A 11 -0.75 0.62 3.83
C ILE A 11 -0.05 -0.71 3.61
N PHE A 12 1.03 -0.94 4.34
CA PHE A 12 1.70 -2.23 4.39
C PHE A 12 0.96 -3.18 5.32
N ALA A 13 0.91 -4.46 4.95
CA ALA A 13 0.26 -5.50 5.73
C ALA A 13 1.15 -6.75 5.77
N ARG A 14 2.11 -6.82 6.71
CA ARG A 14 3.04 -7.94 6.84
C ARG A 14 2.58 -8.95 7.89
N PRO A 15 2.19 -10.18 7.54
CA PRO A 15 2.27 -11.29 8.48
C PRO A 15 3.73 -11.75 8.64
N GLN A 16 4.20 -11.88 9.89
CA GLN A 16 5.58 -12.21 10.29
C GLN A 16 6.08 -13.61 9.84
N GLN A 17 5.23 -14.46 9.26
CA GLN A 17 5.53 -15.88 9.07
C GLN A 17 6.11 -16.26 7.69
N TYR A 18 6.17 -15.34 6.72
CA TYR A 18 6.66 -15.64 5.37
C TYR A 18 7.99 -14.94 5.08
N VAL A 19 9.06 -15.59 5.57
CA VAL A 19 10.47 -15.18 5.52
C VAL A 19 11.10 -15.25 4.12
N ALA A 20 10.33 -15.16 3.02
CA ALA A 20 10.87 -15.48 1.70
C ALA A 20 10.65 -14.47 0.57
N ARG A 21 9.44 -13.97 0.25
CA ARG A 21 9.27 -13.20 -1.01
C ARG A 21 8.11 -12.21 -0.98
N GLY A 22 8.41 -10.96 -0.62
CA GLY A 22 7.62 -9.81 -1.07
C GLY A 22 7.03 -8.93 0.02
N THR A 23 6.90 -7.65 -0.32
CA THR A 23 6.15 -6.67 0.45
C THR A 23 4.66 -6.90 0.23
N CYS A 24 3.89 -7.02 1.31
CA CYS A 24 2.44 -7.11 1.28
C CYS A 24 1.82 -5.74 1.55
N TYR A 25 0.79 -5.40 0.79
CA TYR A 25 0.06 -4.15 0.82
C TYR A 25 -1.41 -4.44 1.12
N ILE A 26 -2.14 -3.42 1.54
CA ILE A 26 -3.59 -3.43 1.47
C ILE A 26 -4.04 -2.92 0.11
N ALA A 27 -4.97 -3.62 -0.53
CA ALA A 27 -5.60 -3.26 -1.79
C ALA A 27 -6.75 -2.26 -1.59
N ARG A 28 -7.23 -1.65 -2.68
CA ARG A 28 -8.33 -0.67 -2.64
C ARG A 28 -9.65 -1.23 -2.08
N ASP A 29 -9.85 -2.54 -2.19
CA ASP A 29 -10.99 -3.27 -1.62
C ASP A 29 -10.79 -3.68 -0.15
N GLY A 30 -9.68 -3.29 0.47
CA GLY A 30 -9.36 -3.57 1.88
C GLY A 30 -8.71 -4.94 2.12
N THR A 31 -8.56 -5.78 1.10
CA THR A 31 -7.87 -7.08 1.22
C THR A 31 -6.34 -6.95 1.17
N THR A 32 -5.62 -7.97 1.64
CA THR A 32 -4.15 -8.01 1.55
C THR A 32 -3.70 -8.52 0.18
N THR A 33 -2.74 -7.83 -0.44
CA THR A 33 -2.19 -8.18 -1.75
C THR A 33 -0.66 -8.12 -1.75
N MET A 34 -0.02 -9.02 -2.48
CA MET A 34 1.41 -8.93 -2.82
C MET A 34 1.63 -8.17 -4.14
N ILE A 35 0.55 -7.84 -4.86
CA ILE A 35 0.62 -7.14 -6.14
C ILE A 35 0.66 -5.65 -5.87
N ARG A 36 1.84 -5.07 -6.08
CA ARG A 36 2.11 -3.64 -5.88
C ARG A 36 1.14 -2.72 -6.60
N SER A 37 0.81 -2.99 -7.86
CA SER A 37 -0.17 -2.19 -8.62
C SER A 37 -1.60 -2.31 -8.07
N LYS A 38 -1.93 -3.33 -7.26
CA LYS A 38 -3.26 -3.41 -6.63
C LYS A 38 -3.32 -2.70 -5.28
N ALA A 39 -2.19 -2.21 -4.77
CA ALA A 39 -2.14 -1.49 -3.51
C ALA A 39 -3.04 -0.25 -3.53
N ALA A 40 -3.74 -0.02 -2.42
CA ALA A 40 -4.37 1.25 -2.13
C ALA A 40 -3.28 2.31 -1.97
N ARG A 41 -3.45 3.40 -2.70
CA ARG A 41 -2.47 4.45 -2.88
C ARG A 41 -3.15 5.78 -2.61
N PHE A 42 -2.47 6.63 -1.87
CA PHE A 42 -3.01 7.89 -1.38
C PHE A 42 -1.97 8.99 -1.56
N ASP A 43 -2.40 10.21 -1.88
CA ASP A 43 -1.51 11.36 -1.98
C ASP A 43 -1.12 11.88 -0.59
N SER A 44 -1.93 11.59 0.43
CA SER A 44 -1.71 12.04 1.81
C SER A 44 -1.78 10.93 2.85
N PHE A 45 -1.03 11.09 3.93
CA PHE A 45 -1.14 10.22 5.12
C PHE A 45 -2.56 10.25 5.75
N ALA A 46 -3.22 11.41 5.71
CA ALA A 46 -4.59 11.57 6.24
C ALA A 46 -5.58 10.66 5.50
N GLU A 47 -5.56 10.68 4.17
CA GLU A 47 -6.41 9.83 3.33
C GLU A 47 -6.15 8.34 3.59
N ALA A 48 -4.88 7.93 3.69
CA ALA A 48 -4.52 6.56 4.02
C ALA A 48 -5.06 6.13 5.40
N LYS A 49 -5.10 7.06 6.36
CA LYS A 49 -5.63 6.82 7.71
C LYS A 49 -7.15 6.74 7.72
N GLU A 50 -7.84 7.58 6.95
CA GLU A 50 -9.29 7.55 6.80
C GLU A 50 -9.73 6.24 6.14
N PHE A 51 -9.08 5.86 5.03
CA PHE A 51 -9.34 4.58 4.37
C PHE A 51 -9.16 3.39 5.32
N ALA A 52 -8.10 3.39 6.13
CA ALA A 52 -7.87 2.34 7.11
C ALA A 52 -9.01 2.25 8.13
N LYS A 53 -9.54 3.39 8.56
CA LYS A 53 -10.68 3.45 9.50
C LYS A 53 -11.95 2.91 8.86
N GLU A 54 -12.25 3.29 7.62
CA GLU A 54 -13.43 2.84 6.87
C GLU A 54 -13.41 1.33 6.61
N ASN A 55 -12.23 0.78 6.33
CA ASN A 55 -12.05 -0.65 6.06
C ASN A 55 -11.75 -1.47 7.33
N HIS A 56 -11.90 -0.89 8.53
CA HIS A 56 -11.61 -1.55 9.81
C HIS A 56 -10.19 -2.12 9.94
N ILE A 57 -9.22 -1.51 9.25
CA ILE A 57 -7.82 -1.88 9.27
C ILE A 57 -7.17 -1.30 10.53
N LYS A 58 -6.71 -2.19 11.41
CA LYS A 58 -6.02 -1.80 12.64
C LYS A 58 -4.53 -1.63 12.37
N PHE A 59 -4.00 -0.44 12.66
CA PHE A 59 -2.56 -0.23 12.67
C PHE A 59 -1.90 -0.96 13.85
N ASN A 60 -0.83 -1.69 13.57
CA ASN A 60 -0.04 -2.44 14.55
C ASN A 60 1.36 -2.73 13.96
N ALA A 61 2.18 -3.53 14.64
CA ALA A 61 3.54 -3.87 14.17
C ALA A 61 3.59 -4.49 12.76
N ASN A 62 2.48 -5.09 12.32
CA ASN A 62 2.33 -5.75 11.02
C ASN A 62 1.59 -4.88 10.00
N THR A 63 0.87 -3.84 10.44
CA THR A 63 0.05 -3.00 9.55
C THR A 63 0.33 -1.53 9.81
N TYR A 64 0.93 -0.84 8.85
CA TYR A 64 1.35 0.55 8.99
C TYR A 64 1.29 1.30 7.66
N ILE A 65 1.14 2.62 7.73
CA ILE A 65 1.24 3.50 6.55
C ILE A 65 2.72 3.78 6.31
N GLY A 66 3.16 3.66 5.06
CA GLY A 66 4.45 4.17 4.63
C GLY A 66 4.39 4.74 3.21
N MET A 67 5.53 5.19 2.71
CA MET A 67 5.63 5.80 1.39
C MET A 67 6.32 4.84 0.42
N GLU A 68 5.89 4.86 -0.84
CA GLU A 68 6.52 4.09 -1.89
C GLU A 68 6.48 4.80 -3.25
N ASP A 69 7.52 4.57 -4.06
CA ASP A 69 7.65 5.20 -5.38
C ASP A 69 6.97 4.38 -6.47
N PHE A 70 5.85 4.86 -6.96
CA PHE A 70 5.13 4.24 -8.07
C PHE A 70 5.56 4.83 -9.40
N THR A 71 5.78 3.97 -10.38
CA THR A 71 5.95 4.38 -11.77
C THR A 71 4.58 4.55 -12.44
N ASP A 72 4.50 5.37 -13.49
CA ASP A 72 3.29 5.56 -14.30
C ASP A 72 2.64 4.24 -14.75
N ALA A 73 3.45 3.25 -15.15
CA ALA A 73 2.97 1.92 -15.53
C ALA A 73 2.29 1.16 -14.38
N GLU A 74 2.70 1.41 -13.13
CA GLU A 74 2.05 0.83 -11.95
C GLU A 74 0.79 1.61 -11.58
N MET A 75 0.70 2.90 -11.93
CA MET A 75 -0.46 3.77 -11.68
C MET A 75 -1.64 3.49 -12.63
N GLN A 76 -1.39 2.92 -13.81
CA GLN A 76 -2.42 2.63 -14.81
C GLN A 76 -3.08 1.23 -14.68
N GLY A 77 -2.60 0.37 -13.78
CA GLY A 77 -3.12 -0.98 -13.56
C GLY A 77 -3.95 -1.12 -12.29
#